data_AF-A0A811GDV3-F1
#
_entry.id   AF-A0A811GDV3-F1
#
_cell.length_a   1.000
_cell.length_b   1.000
_cell.length_c   1.000
_cell.angle_alpha   90.00
_cell.angle_beta   90.00
_cell.angle_gamma   90.00
#
_symmetry.space_group_name_H-M   'P 1'
#
loop_
_entity.id
_entity.type
_entity.pdbx_description
1 polymer ?
#
loop_
_entity_poly.entity_id
_entity_poly.type
_entity_poly.pdbx_seq_one_letter_code
_entity_poly.pdbx_strand_id
1 'polypeptide(L)'
;MKQYQRAALALVVAKLEFGNHKSNIYDYEESDYPQISGTVNQHEAKLFDHHRSVIVEGKNTGREFNLYDYGHNEFISLKKKGIKKYEGYHYGNASYYEITVTGTNITFYDCDTGEYYRFT
;
A
#
# COMPACT_ATOMS: atom_id res chain seq x y z
N MET A 1 4.54 -9.81 4.66
CA MET A 1 3.22 -9.12 4.57
C MET A 1 2.25 -9.99 3.78
N LYS A 2 0.93 -9.80 3.89
CA LYS A 2 -0.05 -10.55 3.08
C LYS A 2 -0.27 -9.86 1.73
N GLN A 3 -0.66 -10.61 0.70
CA GLN A 3 -0.81 -10.08 -0.67
C GLN A 3 -1.78 -8.89 -0.74
N TYR A 4 -2.98 -9.00 -0.18
CA TYR A 4 -3.98 -7.91 -0.15
C TYR A 4 -3.47 -6.62 0.52
N GLN A 5 -2.59 -6.74 1.52
CA GLN A 5 -1.99 -5.59 2.20
C GLN A 5 -0.94 -4.92 1.29
N ARG A 6 -0.13 -5.70 0.58
CA ARG A 6 0.80 -5.16 -0.44
C ARG A 6 0.05 -4.45 -1.55
N ALA A 7 -1.02 -5.05 -2.07
CA ALA A 7 -1.87 -4.43 -3.09
C ALA A 7 -2.53 -3.13 -2.60
N ALA A 8 -3.07 -3.12 -1.37
CA ALA A 8 -3.63 -1.91 -0.78
C ALA A 8 -2.58 -0.80 -0.65
N LEU A 9 -1.38 -1.11 -0.15
CA LEU A 9 -0.28 -0.15 -0.03
C LEU A 9 0.21 0.35 -1.39
N ALA A 10 0.29 -0.53 -2.39
CA ALA A 10 0.62 -0.15 -3.76
C ALA A 10 -0.42 0.84 -4.32
N LEU A 11 -1.71 0.61 -4.08
CA LEU A 11 -2.77 1.55 -4.47
C LEU A 11 -2.70 2.87 -3.69
N VAL A 12 -2.36 2.84 -2.39
CA VAL A 12 -2.11 4.06 -1.60
C VAL A 12 -0.99 4.88 -2.24
N VAL A 13 0.17 4.26 -2.52
CA VAL A 13 1.30 4.93 -3.15
C VAL A 13 0.95 5.44 -4.56
N ALA A 14 0.24 4.63 -5.36
CA ALA A 14 -0.22 5.05 -6.69
C ALA A 14 -1.09 6.31 -6.62
N LYS A 15 -2.06 6.35 -5.70
CA LYS A 15 -2.93 7.51 -5.53
C LYS A 15 -2.19 8.73 -4.96
N LEU A 16 -1.16 8.55 -4.14
CA LEU A 16 -0.31 9.65 -3.67
C LEU A 16 0.56 10.25 -4.78
N GLU A 17 1.09 9.43 -5.69
CA GLU A 17 2.01 9.87 -6.75
C GLU A 17 1.27 10.36 -8.00
N PHE A 18 0.12 9.78 -8.31
CA PHE A 18 -0.63 10.07 -9.53
C PHE A 18 -1.98 10.75 -9.25
N GLY A 19 -2.52 10.67 -8.03
CA GLY A 19 -3.83 11.21 -7.69
C GLY A 19 -4.96 10.18 -7.78
N ASN A 20 -6.15 10.56 -7.30
CA ASN A 20 -7.29 9.64 -7.16
C ASN A 20 -7.91 9.16 -8.48
N HIS A 21 -7.47 9.67 -9.64
CA HIS A 21 -7.87 9.12 -10.94
C HIS A 21 -7.30 7.70 -11.16
N LYS A 22 -6.27 7.30 -10.41
CA LYS A 22 -5.89 5.89 -10.27
C LYS A 22 -6.93 5.17 -9.44
N SER A 23 -7.79 4.40 -10.10
CA SER A 23 -8.92 3.70 -9.49
C SER A 23 -8.58 2.28 -9.01
N ASN A 24 -7.59 1.64 -9.63
CA ASN A 24 -7.18 0.26 -9.35
C ASN A 24 -5.65 0.12 -9.47
N ILE A 25 -5.17 -1.09 -9.19
CA ILE A 25 -3.78 -1.50 -9.36
C ILE A 25 -3.79 -2.93 -9.89
N TYR A 26 -2.97 -3.24 -10.90
CA TYR A 26 -2.74 -4.62 -11.33
C TYR A 26 -1.69 -5.27 -10.44
N ASP A 27 -1.94 -6.49 -9.96
CA ASP A 27 -0.97 -7.31 -9.23
C ASP A 27 -0.42 -8.40 -10.15
N TYR A 28 0.89 -8.37 -10.43
CA TYR A 28 1.51 -9.33 -11.32
C TYR A 28 1.65 -10.73 -10.73
N GLU A 29 1.72 -10.86 -9.40
CA GLU A 29 1.82 -12.19 -8.79
C GLU A 29 0.50 -12.93 -8.88
N GLU A 30 -0.62 -12.22 -8.72
CA GLU A 30 -1.97 -12.80 -8.86
C GLU A 30 -2.49 -12.78 -10.30
N SER A 31 -1.81 -12.05 -11.20
CA SER A 31 -2.26 -11.81 -12.57
C SER A 31 -3.67 -11.21 -12.67
N ASP A 32 -4.08 -10.39 -11.69
CA ASP A 32 -5.42 -9.81 -11.60
C ASP A 32 -5.40 -8.36 -11.06
N TYR A 33 -6.54 -7.68 -11.09
CA TYR A 33 -6.80 -6.42 -10.41
C TYR A 33 -7.53 -6.68 -9.09
N PRO A 34 -6.85 -6.61 -7.93
CA PRO A 34 -7.52 -6.66 -6.63
C PRO A 34 -8.64 -5.63 -6.57
N GLN A 35 -9.83 -6.08 -6.16
CA GLN A 35 -11.01 -5.23 -6.05
C GLN A 35 -10.91 -4.34 -4.80
N ILE A 36 -10.06 -3.32 -4.87
CA ILE A 36 -9.81 -2.36 -3.81
C ILE A 36 -10.14 -0.96 -4.35
N SER A 37 -10.90 -0.19 -3.59
CA SER A 37 -11.33 1.14 -4.00
C SER A 37 -11.29 2.12 -2.83
N GLY A 38 -11.26 3.43 -3.11
CA GLY A 38 -11.31 4.44 -2.08
C GLY A 38 -10.48 5.68 -2.42
N THR A 39 -10.24 6.51 -1.43
CA THR A 39 -9.62 7.82 -1.59
C THR A 39 -8.37 7.94 -0.75
N VAL A 40 -7.35 8.55 -1.34
CA VAL A 40 -6.09 8.84 -0.66
C VAL A 40 -5.69 10.26 -0.99
N ASN A 41 -5.30 11.02 0.03
CA ASN A 41 -4.78 12.37 -0.11
C ASN A 41 -3.57 12.53 0.83
N GLN A 42 -3.05 13.75 0.97
CA GLN A 42 -1.86 13.99 1.79
C GLN A 42 -2.09 13.78 3.31
N HIS A 43 -3.35 13.80 3.76
CA HIS A 43 -3.74 13.74 5.17
C HIS A 43 -4.28 12.38 5.60
N GLU A 44 -4.91 11.64 4.69
CA GLU A 44 -5.52 10.35 5.00
C GLU A 44 -5.53 9.39 3.80
N ALA A 45 -5.55 8.11 4.12
CA ALA A 45 -5.82 7.03 3.18
C ALA A 45 -7.02 6.24 3.71
N LYS A 46 -8.00 5.98 2.85
CA LYS A 46 -9.15 5.14 3.18
C LYS A 46 -9.50 4.29 1.97
N LEU A 47 -9.25 3.00 2.08
CA LEU A 47 -9.53 2.00 1.08
C LEU A 47 -10.50 0.95 1.64
N PHE A 48 -11.35 0.44 0.77
CA PHE A 48 -12.21 -0.71 1.02
C PHE A 48 -11.79 -1.84 0.08
N ASP A 49 -11.47 -2.98 0.66
CA ASP A 49 -11.18 -4.23 -0.03
C ASP A 49 -12.49 -5.03 -0.15
N HIS A 50 -13.02 -5.10 -1.37
CA HIS A 50 -14.32 -5.71 -1.65
C HIS A 50 -14.29 -7.23 -1.51
N HIS A 51 -13.15 -7.87 -1.76
CA HIS A 51 -13.01 -9.32 -1.64
C HIS A 51 -13.07 -9.75 -0.18
N ARG A 52 -12.33 -9.04 0.68
CA ARG A 52 -12.30 -9.31 2.13
C ARG A 52 -13.45 -8.64 2.89
N SER A 53 -14.18 -7.71 2.27
CA SER A 53 -15.20 -6.87 2.91
C SER A 53 -14.68 -6.10 4.12
N VAL A 54 -13.49 -5.50 4.01
CA VAL A 54 -12.79 -4.82 5.11
C VAL A 54 -12.23 -3.46 4.69
N ILE A 55 -11.99 -2.61 5.67
CA ILE A 55 -11.37 -1.29 5.49
C ILE A 55 -9.87 -1.39 5.76
N VAL A 56 -9.09 -0.66 4.95
CA VAL A 56 -7.71 -0.29 5.26
C VAL A 56 -7.66 1.24 5.27
N GLU A 57 -7.48 1.85 6.45
CA GLU A 57 -7.47 3.30 6.57
C GLU A 57 -6.46 3.83 7.57
N GLY A 58 -6.14 5.11 7.48
CA GLY A 58 -5.25 5.77 8.42
C GLY A 58 -4.96 7.21 8.07
N LYS A 59 -4.31 7.90 9.03
CA LYS A 59 -3.98 9.32 8.92
C LYS A 59 -2.48 9.53 8.78
N ASN A 60 -2.11 10.56 8.04
CA ASN A 60 -0.76 11.08 7.99
C ASN A 60 -0.54 12.03 9.18
N THR A 61 0.51 11.76 9.96
CA THR A 61 0.91 12.56 11.12
C THR A 61 1.78 13.77 10.77
N GLY A 62 2.03 14.00 9.48
CA GLY A 62 3.02 14.94 8.97
C GLY A 62 4.41 14.30 8.78
N ARG A 63 4.65 13.13 9.39
CA ARG A 63 5.86 12.32 9.21
C ARG A 63 5.60 11.08 8.38
N GLU A 64 4.52 10.37 8.68
CA GLU A 64 4.14 9.10 8.05
C GLU A 64 2.64 8.85 8.21
N PHE A 65 2.10 8.01 7.33
CA PHE A 65 0.78 7.42 7.51
C PHE A 65 0.85 6.29 8.53
N ASN A 66 -0.11 6.31 9.47
CA ASN A 66 -0.39 5.20 10.37
C ASN A 66 -1.68 4.53 9.91
N LEU A 67 -1.53 3.47 9.11
CA LEU A 67 -2.62 2.71 8.54
C LEU A 67 -2.98 1.54 9.47
N TYR A 68 -4.25 1.13 9.39
CA TYR A 68 -4.77 -0.04 10.07
C TYR A 68 -5.57 -0.89 9.09
N ASP A 69 -5.22 -2.17 8.99
CA ASP A 69 -5.97 -3.18 8.23
C ASP A 69 -6.96 -3.89 9.15
N TYR A 70 -8.25 -3.54 9.01
CA TYR A 70 -9.32 -4.12 9.81
C TYR A 70 -9.55 -5.61 9.54
N GLY A 71 -9.07 -6.14 8.42
CA GLY A 71 -9.18 -7.57 8.13
C GLY A 71 -8.25 -8.44 8.95
N HIS A 72 -7.12 -7.88 9.42
CA HIS A 72 -6.12 -8.63 10.18
C HIS A 72 -5.81 -8.04 11.55
N ASN A 73 -6.38 -6.88 11.88
CA ASN A 73 -6.10 -6.13 13.11
C ASN A 73 -4.62 -5.75 13.25
N GLU A 74 -4.03 -5.28 12.15
CA GLU A 74 -2.60 -5.00 12.05
C GLU A 74 -2.36 -3.52 11.71
N PHE A 75 -1.39 -2.90 12.39
CA PHE A 75 -0.89 -1.57 12.05
C PHE A 75 0.18 -1.66 10.96
N ILE A 76 0.19 -0.64 10.10
CA ILE A 76 1.18 -0.49 9.03
C ILE A 76 1.59 0.97 8.95
N SER A 77 2.89 1.27 9.11
CA SER A 77 3.39 2.61 8.83
C SER A 77 3.77 2.74 7.36
N LEU A 78 3.59 3.92 6.76
CA LEU A 78 4.04 4.25 5.41
C LEU A 78 4.61 5.67 5.38
N LYS A 79 5.89 5.78 5.05
CA LYS A 79 6.65 7.03 5.06
C LYS A 79 7.30 7.27 3.70
N LYS A 80 7.24 8.51 3.22
CA LYS A 80 7.99 8.92 2.02
C LYS A 80 9.46 9.14 2.41
N LYS A 81 10.38 8.45 1.71
CA LYS A 81 11.84 8.48 1.96
C LYS A 81 12.59 9.33 0.93
N GLY A 82 11.95 9.65 -0.20
CA GLY A 82 12.54 10.47 -1.26
C GLY A 82 11.61 10.63 -2.45
N ILE A 83 12.17 11.03 -3.59
CA ILE A 83 11.41 11.13 -4.84
C ILE A 83 10.96 9.73 -5.24
N LYS A 84 9.63 9.51 -5.28
CA LYS A 84 9.02 8.25 -5.70
C LYS A 84 9.50 7.01 -4.93
N LYS A 85 9.93 7.22 -3.68
CA LYS A 85 10.42 6.16 -2.78
C LYS A 85 9.73 6.25 -1.44
N TYR A 86 9.25 5.12 -0.97
CA TYR A 86 8.56 4.95 0.28
C TYR A 86 9.17 3.78 1.04
N GLU A 87 9.01 3.82 2.36
CA GLU A 87 9.38 2.75 3.27
C GLU A 87 8.30 2.63 4.35
N GLY A 88 8.28 1.51 5.05
CA GLY A 88 7.38 1.35 6.16
C GLY A 88 7.70 0.14 7.01
N TYR A 89 6.93 -0.02 8.07
CA TYR A 89 7.00 -1.14 8.98
C TYR A 89 5.62 -1.76 9.11
N HIS A 90 5.56 -3.09 8.98
CA HIS A 90 4.35 -3.85 9.15
C HIS A 90 4.37 -4.52 10.52
N TYR A 91 3.50 -4.06 11.41
CA TYR A 91 3.55 -4.46 12.82
C TYR A 91 3.07 -5.90 13.03
N GLY A 92 2.24 -6.44 12.13
CA GLY A 92 1.74 -7.82 12.22
C GLY A 92 2.81 -8.89 12.02
N ASN A 93 3.83 -8.63 11.18
CA ASN A 93 4.94 -9.56 10.95
C ASN A 93 6.29 -9.01 11.48
N ALA A 94 6.27 -7.88 12.18
CA ALA A 94 7.45 -7.21 12.71
C ALA A 94 8.58 -7.01 11.67
N SER A 95 8.23 -6.62 10.44
CA SER A 95 9.19 -6.49 9.35
C SER A 95 9.05 -5.19 8.56
N TYR A 96 10.17 -4.75 7.98
CA TYR A 96 10.24 -3.58 7.12
C TYR A 96 9.84 -3.91 5.67
N TYR A 97 9.50 -2.88 4.91
CA TYR A 97 9.31 -2.97 3.48
C TYR A 97 9.72 -1.66 2.79
N GLU A 98 10.00 -1.74 1.50
CA GLU A 98 10.30 -0.58 0.65
C GLU A 98 9.43 -0.59 -0.61
N ILE A 99 9.04 0.60 -1.08
CA ILE A 99 8.26 0.76 -2.30
C ILE A 99 8.94 1.80 -3.18
N THR A 100 9.19 1.47 -4.45
CA THR A 100 9.74 2.38 -5.46
C THR A 100 8.79 2.49 -6.65
N VAL A 101 8.57 3.71 -7.12
CA VAL A 101 7.72 4.00 -8.29
C VAL A 101 8.58 4.43 -9.48
N THR A 102 8.52 3.70 -10.59
CA THR A 102 9.25 3.99 -11.83
C THR A 102 8.30 4.01 -13.02
N GLY A 103 8.06 5.19 -13.60
CA GLY A 103 6.97 5.37 -14.56
C GLY A 103 5.63 5.14 -13.88
N THR A 104 4.84 4.20 -14.40
CA THR A 104 3.60 3.69 -13.77
C THR A 104 3.83 2.42 -12.94
N ASN A 105 5.02 1.82 -13.01
CA ASN A 105 5.31 0.59 -12.28
C ASN A 105 5.63 0.88 -10.82
N ILE A 106 5.13 0.04 -9.93
CA ILE A 106 5.40 0.05 -8.51
C ILE A 106 6.10 -1.27 -8.16
N THR A 107 7.28 -1.17 -7.56
CA THR A 107 8.03 -2.32 -7.04
C THR A 107 8.00 -2.28 -5.52
N PHE A 108 7.51 -3.35 -4.92
CA PHE A 108 7.38 -3.53 -3.47
C PHE A 108 8.37 -4.60 -3.02
N TYR A 109 9.31 -4.26 -2.16
CA TYR A 109 10.22 -5.20 -1.52
C TYR A 109 9.74 -5.51 -0.10
N ASP A 110 9.45 -6.77 0.19
CA ASP A 110 8.97 -7.23 1.50
C ASP A 110 10.10 -7.96 2.24
N CYS A 111 10.72 -7.29 3.23
CA CYS A 111 11.90 -7.82 3.92
C CYS A 111 11.63 -9.11 4.70
N ASP A 112 10.37 -9.41 5.03
CA ASP A 112 9.97 -10.65 5.69
C ASP A 112 10.18 -11.86 4.78
N THR A 113 9.80 -11.70 3.51
CA THR A 113 9.93 -12.75 2.48
C THR A 113 11.27 -12.68 1.74
N GLY A 114 11.91 -11.52 1.71
CA GLY A 114 13.08 -11.26 0.87
C GLY A 114 12.76 -11.13 -0.62
N GLU A 115 11.49 -10.92 -0.97
CA GLU A 115 11.00 -10.94 -2.36
C GLU A 115 10.54 -9.56 -2.86
N TYR A 116 10.51 -9.44 -4.19
CA TYR A 116 9.96 -8.29 -4.89
C TYR A 116 8.61 -8.63 -5.52
N TYR A 117 7.62 -7.79 -5.26
CA TYR A 117 6.28 -7.83 -5.82
C TYR A 117 6.09 -6.64 -6.76
N ARG A 118 5.40 -6.83 -7.88
CA ARG A 118 5.23 -5.81 -8.92
C ARG A 118 3.77 -5.42 -9.11
N PHE A 119 3.54 -4.14 -9.37
CA PHE A 119 2.19 -3.59 -9.61
C PHE A 119 2.18 -2.46 -10.66
N THR A 120 1.02 -2.18 -11.30
CA THR A 120 0.83 -1.02 -12.23
C THR A 120 -0.52 -0.31 -12.09
#